data_AF-A0A6G4R7C7-F1
#
_entry.id   AF-A0A6G4R7C7-F1
#
_cell.length_a   1.000
_cell.length_b   1.000
_cell.length_c   1.000
_cell.angle_alpha   90.00
_cell.angle_beta   90.00
_cell.angle_gamma   90.00
#
_symmetry.space_group_name_H-M   'P 1'
#
loop_
_entity.id
_entity.type
_entity.pdbx_description
1 polymer ?
#
loop_
_entity_poly.entity_id
_entity_poly.type
_entity_poly.pdbx_seq_one_letter_code
_entity_poly.pdbx_strand_id
1 'polypeptide(L)'
;MDKERLPRWGWLLIGLLAMSFLSTAINAAILDPRGLEEAYQIVTVITMMAPVLIYVGVWYDDHRQHYWDHPTERIIGDLTFVLFGALIGSTLTLAAIIGFGLPRVIQDILAMGGGFMLSWGLFWWRNPDLYFEEATS
;
A
#
# COMPACT_ATOMS: atom_id res chain seq x y z
N MET A 1 16.64 -12.63 -0.47
CA MET A 1 16.81 -11.88 0.79
C MET A 1 16.44 -12.83 1.92
N ASP A 2 17.19 -12.85 3.02
CA ASP A 2 17.04 -13.87 4.06
C ASP A 2 15.87 -13.52 5.00
N LYS A 3 14.72 -14.19 4.81
CA LYS A 3 13.47 -13.96 5.56
C LYS A 3 13.61 -14.30 7.05
N GLU A 4 14.62 -15.09 7.43
CA GLU A 4 14.82 -15.56 8.80
C GLU A 4 15.60 -14.58 9.68
N ARG A 5 16.21 -13.55 9.07
CA ARG A 5 16.98 -12.53 9.83
C ARG A 5 16.15 -11.73 10.82
N LEU A 6 14.88 -11.53 10.54
CA LEU A 6 13.94 -10.79 11.38
C LEU A 6 12.58 -11.48 11.38
N PRO A 7 11.77 -11.30 12.42
CA PRO A 7 10.36 -11.68 12.37
C PRO A 7 9.58 -10.78 11.40
N ARG A 8 8.39 -11.24 10.95
CA ARG A 8 7.50 -10.51 10.01
C ARG A 8 7.30 -9.04 10.37
N TRP A 9 7.03 -8.74 11.64
CA TRP A 9 6.85 -7.37 12.11
C TRP A 9 8.12 -6.52 11.97
N GLY A 10 9.31 -7.11 12.06
CA GLY A 10 10.58 -6.40 11.88
C GLY A 10 10.71 -5.85 10.47
N TRP A 11 10.40 -6.66 9.46
CA TRP A 11 10.40 -6.19 8.06
C TRP A 11 9.28 -5.22 7.75
N LEU A 12 8.09 -5.42 8.34
CA LEU A 12 7.01 -4.43 8.23
C LEU A 12 7.49 -3.08 8.76
N LEU A 13 8.07 -3.03 9.96
CA LEU A 13 8.55 -1.78 10.56
C LEU A 13 9.64 -1.12 9.70
N ILE A 14 10.61 -1.90 9.20
CA ILE A 14 11.67 -1.38 8.32
C ILE A 14 11.06 -0.82 7.03
N GLY A 15 10.16 -1.56 6.38
CA GLY A 15 9.51 -1.13 5.15
C GLY A 15 8.65 0.12 5.36
N LEU A 16 7.85 0.16 6.42
CA LEU A 16 7.00 1.30 6.76
C LEU A 16 7.84 2.53 7.11
N LEU A 17 8.95 2.36 7.83
CA LEU A 17 9.88 3.44 8.12
C LEU A 17 10.54 3.98 6.84
N ALA A 18 11.01 3.10 5.95
CA ALA A 18 11.59 3.49 4.68
C ALA A 18 10.57 4.27 3.81
N MET A 19 9.33 3.78 3.75
CA MET A 19 8.24 4.46 3.02
C MET A 19 7.84 5.77 3.68
N SER A 20 7.93 5.89 5.00
CA SER A 20 7.72 7.16 5.70
C SER A 20 8.74 8.19 5.25
N PHE A 21 10.04 7.88 5.29
CA PHE A 21 11.08 8.79 4.79
C PHE A 21 10.88 9.15 3.32
N LEU A 22 10.55 8.17 2.48
CA LEU A 22 10.32 8.38 1.06
C LEU A 22 9.09 9.27 0.81
N SER A 23 7.99 9.05 1.53
CA SER A 23 6.79 9.87 1.44
C SER A 23 7.05 11.30 1.88
N THR A 24 7.80 11.51 2.97
CA THR A 24 8.21 12.85 3.42
C THR A 24 9.08 13.54 2.36
N ALA A 25 10.03 12.83 1.76
CA ALA A 25 10.87 13.37 0.70
C ALA A 25 10.04 13.75 -0.55
N ILE A 26 9.08 12.91 -0.95
CA ILE A 26 8.16 13.19 -2.06
C ILE A 26 7.30 14.42 -1.74
N ASN A 27 6.72 14.48 -0.54
CA ASN A 27 5.88 15.61 -0.14
C ASN A 27 6.68 16.91 -0.13
N ALA A 28 7.89 16.91 0.45
CA ALA A 28 8.76 18.08 0.51
C ALA A 28 9.26 18.53 -0.89
N ALA A 29 9.54 17.58 -1.79
CA ALA A 29 10.06 17.90 -3.12
C ALA A 29 8.95 18.26 -4.14
N ILE A 30 7.73 17.73 -3.96
CA ILE A 30 6.67 17.82 -4.96
C ILE A 30 5.45 18.59 -4.44
N LEU A 31 4.93 18.28 -3.26
CA LEU A 31 3.66 18.84 -2.79
C LEU A 31 3.83 20.20 -2.10
N ASP A 32 4.81 20.32 -1.20
CA ASP A 32 5.08 21.55 -0.45
C ASP A 32 5.37 22.76 -1.37
N PRO A 33 6.20 22.65 -2.42
CA PRO A 33 6.46 23.78 -3.32
C PRO A 33 5.21 24.24 -4.09
N ARG A 34 4.15 23.43 -4.13
CA ARG A 34 2.89 23.72 -4.83
C ARG A 34 1.80 24.22 -3.90
N GLY A 35 2.07 24.35 -2.59
CA GLY A 35 1.11 24.86 -1.60
C GLY A 35 -0.12 23.96 -1.43
N LEU A 36 0.02 22.66 -1.66
CA LEU A 36 -1.09 21.71 -1.52
C LEU A 36 -1.43 21.48 -0.04
N GLU A 37 -2.73 21.34 0.25
CA GLU A 37 -3.20 21.13 1.62
C GLU A 37 -2.65 19.84 2.25
N GLU A 38 -2.45 19.85 3.56
CA GLU A 38 -1.91 18.71 4.31
C GLU A 38 -2.74 17.43 4.15
N ALA A 39 -4.04 17.56 3.84
CA ALA A 39 -4.93 16.45 3.54
C ALA A 39 -4.49 15.63 2.30
N TYR A 40 -3.76 16.24 1.36
CA TYR A 40 -3.19 15.54 0.20
C TYR A 40 -1.85 14.88 0.52
N GLN A 41 -1.12 15.38 1.53
CA GLN A 41 0.17 14.81 1.91
C GLN A 41 0.02 13.40 2.51
N ILE A 42 -1.08 13.15 3.24
CA ILE A 42 -1.35 11.84 3.81
C ILE A 42 -1.69 10.78 2.77
N VAL A 43 -2.28 11.18 1.63
CA VAL A 43 -2.53 10.29 0.49
C VAL A 43 -1.23 9.67 -0.02
N THR A 44 -0.16 10.45 -0.10
CA THR A 44 1.17 9.94 -0.48
C THR A 44 1.70 8.94 0.54
N VAL A 45 1.53 9.21 1.83
CA VAL A 45 1.93 8.27 2.90
C VAL A 45 1.20 6.94 2.75
N ILE A 46 -0.13 6.97 2.63
CA ILE A 46 -0.98 5.78 2.45
C ILE A 46 -0.55 5.00 1.21
N THR A 47 -0.35 5.71 0.09
CA THR A 47 0.05 5.13 -1.19
C THR A 47 1.38 4.38 -1.08
N MET A 48 2.37 4.96 -0.40
CA MET A 48 3.68 4.34 -0.23
C MET A 48 3.67 3.17 0.77
N MET A 49 2.82 3.23 1.79
CA MET A 49 2.73 2.17 2.81
C MET A 49 1.98 0.92 2.31
N ALA A 50 1.02 1.06 1.40
CA ALA A 50 0.23 -0.07 0.89
C ALA A 50 1.08 -1.22 0.30
N PRO A 51 2.09 -0.96 -0.58
CA PRO A 51 3.01 -2.00 -1.04
C PRO A 51 3.66 -2.77 0.10
N VAL A 52 4.13 -2.10 1.16
CA VAL A 52 4.83 -2.76 2.26
C VAL A 52 3.91 -3.79 2.93
N LEU A 53 2.67 -3.40 3.21
CA LEU A 53 1.70 -4.28 3.87
C LEU A 53 1.38 -5.52 3.00
N ILE A 54 1.23 -5.32 1.69
CA ILE A 54 0.89 -6.39 0.75
C ILE A 54 2.10 -7.31 0.53
N TYR A 55 3.22 -6.76 0.07
CA TYR A 55 4.38 -7.54 -0.35
C TYR A 55 5.10 -8.22 0.81
N VAL A 56 5.19 -7.60 1.99
CA VAL A 56 5.73 -8.30 3.19
C VAL A 56 4.79 -9.43 3.61
N GLY A 57 3.47 -9.25 3.45
CA GLY A 57 2.50 -10.33 3.66
C GLY A 57 2.74 -11.52 2.72
N VAL A 58 2.85 -11.27 1.42
CA VAL A 58 3.11 -12.29 0.40
C VAL A 58 4.47 -12.96 0.60
N TRP A 59 5.50 -12.20 0.99
CA TRP A 59 6.84 -12.73 1.21
C TRP A 59 6.93 -13.67 2.43
N TYR A 60 6.20 -13.38 3.50
CA TYR A 60 6.19 -14.20 4.70
C TYR A 60 5.27 -15.42 4.64
N ASP A 61 4.29 -15.41 3.76
CA ASP A 61 3.34 -16.50 3.60
C ASP A 61 3.97 -17.59 2.71
N ASP A 62 4.30 -18.74 3.31
CA ASP A 62 4.97 -19.83 2.59
C ASP A 62 4.12 -20.37 1.42
N HIS A 63 2.79 -20.27 1.49
CA HIS A 63 1.90 -20.67 0.38
C HIS A 63 1.97 -19.70 -0.80
N ARG A 64 2.31 -18.43 -0.54
CA ARG A 64 2.32 -17.36 -1.55
C ARG A 64 3.72 -16.95 -2.00
N GLN A 65 4.76 -17.60 -1.48
CA GLN A 65 6.15 -17.30 -1.84
C GLN A 65 6.47 -17.50 -3.30
N HIS A 66 5.76 -18.41 -3.99
CA HIS A 66 5.91 -18.64 -5.43
C HIS A 66 5.59 -17.39 -6.27
N TYR A 67 4.91 -16.38 -5.70
CA TYR A 67 4.76 -15.06 -6.31
C TYR A 67 6.10 -14.47 -6.79
N TRP A 68 7.16 -14.68 -6.00
CA TRP A 68 8.47 -14.09 -6.26
C TRP A 68 9.25 -14.79 -7.39
N ASP A 69 8.73 -15.91 -7.92
CA ASP A 69 9.28 -16.60 -9.09
C ASP A 69 8.80 -15.98 -10.41
N HIS A 70 7.87 -15.03 -10.35
CA HIS A 70 7.40 -14.30 -11.53
C HIS A 70 8.46 -13.35 -12.13
N PRO A 71 8.37 -13.08 -13.44
CA PRO A 71 9.25 -12.12 -14.10
C PRO A 71 9.09 -10.71 -13.51
N THR A 72 10.19 -9.94 -13.50
CA THR A 72 10.24 -8.61 -12.88
C THR A 72 9.21 -7.65 -13.49
N GLU A 73 8.91 -7.80 -14.79
CA GLU A 73 7.89 -7.01 -15.47
C GLU A 73 6.50 -7.22 -14.87
N ARG A 74 6.15 -8.45 -14.46
CA ARG A 74 4.88 -8.73 -13.77
C ARG A 74 4.85 -8.07 -12.40
N ILE A 75 5.93 -8.17 -11.63
CA ILE A 75 6.04 -7.57 -10.28
C ILE A 75 5.91 -6.05 -10.35
N ILE A 76 6.60 -5.40 -11.30
CA ILE A 76 6.50 -3.94 -11.52
C ILE A 76 5.08 -3.55 -11.94
N GLY A 77 4.45 -4.36 -12.81
CA GLY A 77 3.06 -4.18 -13.19
C GLY A 77 2.14 -4.21 -11.97
N ASP A 78 2.24 -5.24 -11.13
CA ASP A 78 1.42 -5.38 -9.92
C ASP A 78 1.65 -4.22 -8.94
N LEU A 79 2.91 -3.80 -8.75
CA LEU A 79 3.25 -2.68 -7.89
C LEU A 79 2.58 -1.40 -8.38
N THR A 80 2.54 -1.21 -9.70
CA THR A 80 1.85 -0.07 -10.31
C THR A 80 0.36 -0.09 -9.98
N PHE A 81 -0.31 -1.25 -10.11
CA PHE A 81 -1.72 -1.42 -9.72
C PHE A 81 -1.96 -1.16 -8.23
N VAL A 82 -1.07 -1.64 -7.36
CA VAL A 82 -1.11 -1.39 -5.92
C VAL A 82 -1.02 0.11 -5.62
N LEU A 83 -0.04 0.80 -6.20
CA LEU A 83 0.16 2.24 -6.00
C LEU A 83 -1.04 3.05 -6.51
N PHE A 84 -1.54 2.76 -7.71
CA PHE A 84 -2.73 3.45 -8.23
C PHE A 84 -3.99 3.12 -7.43
N GLY A 85 -4.17 1.87 -7.01
CA GLY A 85 -5.29 1.47 -6.15
C GLY A 85 -5.28 2.21 -4.82
N ALA A 86 -4.12 2.32 -4.18
CA ALA A 86 -3.98 3.04 -2.93
C ALA A 86 -4.22 4.55 -3.11
N LEU A 87 -3.65 5.14 -4.15
CA LEU A 87 -3.82 6.55 -4.49
C LEU A 87 -5.29 6.90 -4.77
N ILE A 88 -5.93 6.16 -5.67
CA ILE A 88 -7.33 6.39 -6.07
C ILE A 88 -8.25 6.10 -4.89
N GLY A 89 -8.07 4.97 -4.19
CA GLY A 89 -8.95 4.55 -3.11
C GLY A 89 -8.91 5.54 -1.95
N SER A 90 -7.72 5.96 -1.52
CA SER A 90 -7.58 6.93 -0.43
C SER A 90 -8.12 8.31 -0.82
N THR A 91 -7.85 8.76 -2.05
CA THR A 91 -8.37 10.05 -2.55
C THR A 91 -9.89 10.04 -2.64
N LEU A 92 -10.50 8.98 -3.19
CA LEU A 92 -11.96 8.86 -3.30
C LEU A 92 -12.62 8.79 -1.93
N THR A 93 -12.07 8.01 -1.00
CA THR A 93 -12.59 7.93 0.36
C THR A 93 -12.49 9.27 1.07
N LEU A 94 -11.36 9.96 0.98
CA LEU A 94 -11.18 11.27 1.57
C LEU A 94 -12.16 12.30 0.95
N ALA A 95 -12.27 12.34 -0.37
CA ALA A 95 -13.20 13.22 -1.07
C ALA A 95 -14.67 12.94 -0.73
N ALA A 96 -15.02 11.68 -0.46
CA ALA A 96 -16.38 11.31 -0.05
C ALA A 96 -16.71 11.77 1.37
N ILE A 97 -15.72 11.87 2.26
CA ILE A 97 -15.94 12.20 3.67
C ILE A 97 -15.55 13.62 4.09
N ILE A 98 -14.82 14.32 3.22
CA ILE A 98 -14.42 15.71 3.45
C ILE A 98 -15.68 16.58 3.54
N GLY A 99 -15.87 17.25 4.68
CA GLY A 99 -17.06 18.07 4.94
C GLY A 99 -18.09 17.45 5.89
N PHE A 100 -17.97 16.18 6.31
CA PHE A 100 -18.84 15.61 7.35
C PHE A 100 -18.50 16.06 8.79
N GLY A 101 -17.54 16.97 8.96
CA GLY A 101 -17.12 17.45 10.29
C GLY A 101 -16.42 16.38 11.15
N LEU A 102 -15.94 15.29 10.54
CA LEU A 102 -15.23 14.23 11.24
C LEU A 102 -13.87 14.73 11.77
N PRO A 103 -13.43 14.27 12.96
CA PRO A 103 -12.06 14.47 13.41
C PRO A 103 -11.05 13.99 12.37
N ARG A 104 -9.96 14.74 12.17
CA ARG A 104 -8.92 14.44 11.17
C ARG A 104 -8.39 13.01 11.26
N VAL A 105 -8.12 12.54 12.48
CA VAL A 105 -7.67 11.16 12.74
C VAL A 105 -8.63 10.11 12.16
N ILE A 106 -9.95 10.34 12.27
CA ILE A 106 -10.96 9.43 11.71
C ILE A 106 -10.94 9.49 10.18
N GLN A 107 -10.80 10.68 9.60
CA GLN A 107 -10.69 10.82 8.14
C GLN A 107 -9.46 10.09 7.59
N ASP A 108 -8.33 10.23 8.27
CA ASP A 108 -7.05 9.59 7.89
C ASP A 108 -7.16 8.06 7.96
N ILE A 109 -7.76 7.52 9.03
CA ILE A 109 -7.99 6.07 9.18
C ILE A 109 -8.90 5.55 8.07
N LEU A 110 -9.99 6.27 7.75
CA LEU A 110 -10.92 5.87 6.69
C LEU A 110 -10.24 5.93 5.32
N ALA A 111 -9.50 6.99 5.01
CA ALA A 111 -8.74 7.12 3.76
C ALA A 111 -7.69 6.02 3.63
N MET A 112 -6.98 5.69 4.71
CA MET A 112 -6.03 4.59 4.76
C MET A 112 -6.72 3.25 4.49
N GLY A 113 -7.87 3.00 5.12
CA GLY A 113 -8.69 1.81 4.88
C GLY A 113 -9.14 1.70 3.42
N GLY A 114 -9.70 2.77 2.86
CA GLY A 114 -10.17 2.80 1.47
C GLY A 114 -9.06 2.59 0.45
N GLY A 115 -7.92 3.27 0.63
CA GLY A 115 -6.73 3.09 -0.20
C GLY A 115 -6.20 1.66 -0.13
N PHE A 116 -6.02 1.14 1.09
CA PHE A 116 -5.52 -0.22 1.27
C PHE A 116 -6.48 -1.26 0.67
N MET A 117 -7.79 -1.16 0.91
CA MET A 117 -8.78 -2.09 0.39
C MET A 117 -8.80 -2.13 -1.13
N LEU A 118 -8.76 -0.96 -1.80
CA LEU A 118 -8.75 -0.92 -3.26
C LEU A 118 -7.44 -1.46 -3.82
N SER A 119 -6.30 -1.07 -3.25
CA SER A 119 -4.98 -1.59 -3.60
C SER A 119 -4.90 -3.11 -3.46
N TRP A 120 -5.35 -3.63 -2.33
CA TRP A 120 -5.35 -5.07 -2.05
C TRP A 120 -6.31 -5.80 -3.00
N GLY A 121 -7.50 -5.26 -3.24
CA GLY A 121 -8.46 -5.83 -4.19
C GLY A 121 -7.93 -5.91 -5.62
N LEU A 122 -7.22 -4.87 -6.09
CA LEU A 122 -6.57 -4.90 -7.41
C LEU A 122 -5.43 -5.92 -7.47
N PHE A 123 -4.62 -6.00 -6.42
CA PHE A 123 -3.55 -7.00 -6.33
C PHE A 123 -4.12 -8.43 -6.34
N TRP A 124 -5.17 -8.67 -5.54
CA TRP A 124 -5.89 -9.93 -5.46
C TRP A 124 -6.49 -10.33 -6.80
N TRP A 125 -7.18 -9.40 -7.48
CA TRP A 125 -7.79 -9.66 -8.78
C TRP A 125 -6.76 -10.00 -9.86
N ARG A 126 -5.58 -9.37 -9.79
CA ARG A 126 -4.50 -9.59 -10.77
C ARG A 126 -3.70 -10.87 -10.53
N ASN A 127 -3.72 -11.40 -9.31
CA ASN A 127 -2.97 -12.59 -8.90
C ASN A 127 -3.89 -13.67 -8.31
N PRO A 128 -4.89 -14.17 -9.08
CA PRO A 128 -5.83 -15.17 -8.59
C PRO A 128 -5.16 -16.50 -8.22
N ASP A 129 -4.07 -16.85 -8.90
CA ASP A 129 -3.20 -17.99 -8.60
C ASP A 129 -2.81 -18.06 -7.12
N LEU A 130 -2.45 -16.92 -6.52
CA LEU A 130 -2.04 -16.84 -5.10
C LEU A 130 -3.15 -17.13 -4.09
N TYR A 131 -4.42 -17.09 -4.50
CA TYR A 131 -5.57 -17.10 -3.59
C TYR A 131 -6.59 -18.21 -3.89
N PHE A 132 -6.55 -18.82 -5.09
CA PHE A 132 -7.49 -19.87 -5.47
C PHE A 132 -6.90 -21.29 -5.41
N GLU A 133 -5.57 -21.46 -5.32
CA GLU A 133 -4.96 -22.80 -5.14
C GLU A 133 -5.43 -23.50 -3.85
N GLU A 134 -5.72 -22.75 -2.79
CA GLU A 134 -6.28 -23.27 -1.52
C GLU A 134 -7.71 -23.86 -1.65
N ALA A 135 -8.46 -23.52 -2.71
CA ALA A 135 -9.84 -23.99 -2.87
C ALA A 135 -9.97 -25.33 -3.60
N THR A 136 -8.87 -25.86 -4.14
CA THR A 136 -8.89 -27.07 -5.00
C THR A 136 -7.90 -28.17 -4.60
N SER A 137 -7.12 -27.98 -3.53
CA SER A 137 -6.24 -29.00 -2.93
C SER A 137 -6.89 -29.73 -1.76
#